data_AF-A0AA87IIU5-F1
#
_entry.id   AF-A0AA87IIU5-F1
#
_cell.length_a   1.000
_cell.length_b   1.000
_cell.length_c   1.000
_cell.angle_alpha   90.00
_cell.angle_beta   90.00
_cell.angle_gamma   90.00
#
_symmetry.space_group_name_H-M   'P 1'
#
loop_
_entity.id
_entity.type
_entity.pdbx_description
1 polymer ?
#
loop_
_entity_poly.entity_id
_entity_poly.type
_entity_poly.pdbx_seq_one_letter_code
_entity_poly.pdbx_strand_id
1 'polypeptide(L)'
;MKEPAKNLKEIKNAVDEFKNRIKRENGIWYRGVVNSTFDLIPSLQRSLPRGTYHAKIVEIEKKMFEIFKETPELQGHQYTDWELLYLMQHFGVKTRFLDWSYSALVSLFFATYNWDKKQNARIWLLDPHLLNEVYLKESAIVSPKKEKAYFNFLDSFTIDNSIYAFDGYGLNYQGINKRIAAQ
;
A
#
# COMPACT_ATOMS: atom_id res chain seq x y z
N MET A 1 8.40 19.70 -11.55
CA MET A 1 7.42 18.60 -11.68
C MET A 1 7.45 18.14 -13.14
N LYS A 2 7.34 16.83 -13.43
CA LYS A 2 7.15 16.34 -14.80
C LYS A 2 5.66 16.43 -15.14
N GLU A 3 5.31 16.72 -16.39
CA GLU A 3 3.91 16.70 -16.86
C GLU A 3 3.29 15.30 -16.73
N PRO A 4 1.95 15.18 -16.56
CA PRO A 4 1.22 13.93 -16.67
C PRO A 4 1.51 13.24 -17.98
N ALA A 5 1.50 11.91 -17.91
CA ALA A 5 1.38 11.13 -19.11
C ALA A 5 -0.01 11.33 -19.74
N LYS A 6 -0.05 11.71 -21.01
CA LYS A 6 -1.27 11.92 -21.80
C LYS A 6 -1.69 10.67 -22.58
N ASN A 7 -0.80 9.70 -22.72
CA ASN A 7 -1.02 8.47 -23.49
C ASN A 7 -0.22 7.28 -22.92
N LEU A 8 -0.54 6.08 -23.41
CA LEU A 8 0.11 4.83 -22.99
C LEU A 8 1.62 4.81 -23.26
N LYS A 9 2.09 5.49 -24.31
CA LYS A 9 3.52 5.55 -24.66
C LYS A 9 4.30 6.32 -23.59
N GLU A 10 3.76 7.44 -23.12
CA GLU A 10 4.36 8.22 -22.04
C GLU A 10 4.36 7.45 -20.71
N ILE A 11 3.29 6.70 -20.41
CA ILE A 11 3.25 5.82 -19.23
C ILE A 11 4.34 4.75 -19.33
N LYS A 12 4.44 4.07 -20.49
CA LYS A 12 5.48 3.05 -20.73
C LYS A 12 6.88 3.63 -20.54
N ASN A 13 7.15 4.82 -21.12
CA ASN A 13 8.44 5.48 -20.97
C ASN A 13 8.76 5.80 -19.50
N ALA A 14 7.78 6.21 -18.70
CA ALA A 14 7.97 6.45 -17.27
C ALA A 14 8.27 5.17 -16.49
N VAL A 15 7.63 4.05 -16.83
CA VAL A 15 7.93 2.72 -16.26
C VAL A 15 9.35 2.28 -16.64
N ASP A 16 9.73 2.43 -17.91
CA ASP A 16 11.06 2.08 -18.40
C ASP A 16 12.16 2.96 -17.75
N GLU A 17 11.92 4.27 -17.58
CA GLU A 17 12.81 5.15 -16.82
C GLU A 17 12.96 4.69 -15.36
N PHE A 18 11.86 4.31 -14.72
CA PHE A 18 11.89 3.80 -13.36
C PHE A 18 12.71 2.51 -13.25
N LYS A 19 12.46 1.53 -14.12
CA LYS A 19 13.21 0.27 -14.25
C LYS A 19 14.71 0.50 -14.40
N ASN A 20 15.09 1.38 -15.32
CA ASN A 20 16.48 1.74 -15.57
C ASN A 20 17.15 2.35 -14.33
N ARG A 21 16.42 3.21 -13.61
CA ARG A 21 16.91 3.86 -12.40
C ARG A 21 17.16 2.88 -11.26
N ILE A 22 16.26 1.92 -11.06
CA ILE A 22 16.42 0.89 -10.01
C ILE A 22 17.27 -0.30 -10.49
N LYS A 23 17.72 -0.28 -11.75
CA LYS A 23 18.48 -1.36 -12.42
C LYS A 23 17.81 -2.73 -12.27
N ARG A 24 16.48 -2.76 -12.39
CA ARG A 24 15.67 -3.96 -12.20
C ARG A 24 14.55 -4.01 -13.23
N GLU A 25 14.49 -5.12 -13.96
CA GLU A 25 13.49 -5.33 -15.02
C GLU A 25 12.16 -5.89 -14.50
N ASN A 26 12.19 -6.71 -13.46
CA ASN A 26 11.05 -7.46 -12.94
C ASN A 26 10.89 -7.29 -11.43
N GLY A 27 9.70 -7.59 -10.90
CA GLY A 27 9.42 -7.50 -9.46
C GLY A 27 9.01 -6.11 -8.99
N ILE A 28 8.74 -5.18 -9.90
CA ILE A 28 8.12 -3.88 -9.58
C ILE A 28 6.66 -4.10 -9.22
N TRP A 29 6.21 -3.42 -8.17
CA TRP A 29 4.83 -3.36 -7.74
C TRP A 29 4.17 -2.07 -8.22
N TYR A 30 2.90 -2.18 -8.62
CA TYR A 30 2.12 -1.10 -9.19
C TYR A 30 0.81 -0.92 -8.44
N ARG A 31 0.39 0.34 -8.23
CA ARG A 31 -0.92 0.66 -7.63
C ARG A 31 -1.57 1.84 -8.34
N GLY A 32 -2.79 1.64 -8.83
CA GLY A 32 -3.59 2.68 -9.47
C GLY A 32 -4.53 3.35 -8.49
N VAL A 33 -4.66 4.67 -8.60
CA VAL A 33 -5.66 5.47 -7.87
C VAL A 33 -6.32 6.48 -8.81
N VAL A 34 -7.64 6.62 -8.67
CA VAL A 34 -8.47 7.48 -9.54
C VAL A 34 -8.29 8.98 -9.31
N ASN A 35 -7.69 9.37 -8.18
CA ASN A 35 -7.43 10.77 -7.85
C ASN A 35 -5.97 10.90 -7.42
N SER A 36 -5.22 11.76 -8.11
CA SER A 36 -3.82 12.04 -7.83
C SER A 36 -3.62 12.75 -6.49
N THR A 37 -4.66 13.29 -5.86
CA THR A 37 -4.56 13.79 -4.47
C THR A 37 -4.59 12.67 -3.44
N PHE A 38 -4.90 11.43 -3.83
CA PHE A 38 -4.88 10.30 -2.89
C PHE A 38 -3.45 9.86 -2.59
N ASP A 39 -3.10 10.00 -1.32
CA ASP A 39 -1.86 9.49 -0.75
C ASP A 39 -1.91 7.96 -0.57
N LEU A 40 -0.73 7.35 -0.42
CA LEU A 40 -0.56 5.93 -0.10
C LEU A 40 -0.91 5.64 1.36
N ILE A 41 -2.15 5.91 1.74
CA ILE A 41 -2.63 5.83 3.12
C ILE A 41 -3.70 4.75 3.18
N PRO A 42 -3.57 3.73 4.05
CA PRO A 42 -4.52 2.63 4.11
C PRO A 42 -5.96 3.07 4.42
N SER A 43 -6.93 2.20 4.08
CA SER A 43 -8.35 2.50 4.23
C SER A 43 -8.76 2.79 5.68
N LEU A 44 -8.21 2.05 6.64
CA LEU A 44 -8.47 2.26 8.06
C LEU A 44 -8.01 3.65 8.48
N GLN A 45 -6.78 4.01 8.15
CA GLN A 45 -6.19 5.28 8.56
C GLN A 45 -6.87 6.49 7.92
N ARG A 46 -7.35 6.38 6.67
CA ARG A 46 -8.17 7.44 6.04
C ARG A 46 -9.49 7.70 6.76
N SER A 47 -9.94 6.77 7.60
CA SER A 47 -11.24 6.83 8.27
C SER A 47 -11.16 7.33 9.71
N LEU A 48 -9.94 7.63 10.18
CA LEU A 48 -9.67 8.09 11.53
C LEU A 48 -9.32 9.59 11.51
N PRO A 49 -9.51 10.32 12.62
CA PRO A 49 -9.09 11.71 12.72
C PRO A 49 -7.61 11.89 12.38
N ARG A 50 -7.29 13.03 11.77
CA ARG A 50 -5.88 13.41 11.51
C ARG A 50 -5.12 13.48 12.84
N GLY A 51 -3.88 12.98 12.85
CA GLY A 51 -3.05 12.91 14.06
C GLY A 51 -3.31 11.70 14.95
N THR A 52 -4.14 10.74 14.53
CA THR A 52 -4.31 9.49 15.28
C THR A 52 -2.99 8.72 15.35
N TYR A 53 -2.51 8.45 16.56
CA TYR A 53 -1.27 7.73 16.80
C TYR A 53 -1.31 6.30 16.24
N HIS A 54 -0.17 5.82 15.73
CA HIS A 54 -0.04 4.49 15.15
C HIS A 54 -0.54 3.38 16.09
N ALA A 55 -0.16 3.44 17.37
CA ALA A 55 -0.59 2.48 18.39
C ALA A 55 -2.12 2.38 18.50
N LYS A 56 -2.83 3.51 18.35
CA LYS A 56 -4.30 3.52 18.39
C LYS A 56 -4.90 2.89 17.14
N ILE A 57 -4.29 3.11 15.98
CA ILE A 57 -4.72 2.47 14.72
C ILE A 57 -4.56 0.94 14.84
N VAL A 58 -3.44 0.47 15.40
CA VAL A 58 -3.19 -0.97 15.65
C VAL A 58 -4.23 -1.55 16.60
N GLU A 59 -4.52 -0.86 17.71
CA GLU A 59 -5.52 -1.28 18.69
C GLU A 59 -6.92 -1.41 18.05
N ILE A 60 -7.30 -0.44 17.22
CA ILE A 60 -8.58 -0.47 16.51
C ILE A 60 -8.65 -1.65 15.55
N GLU A 61 -7.60 -1.88 14.75
CA GLU A 61 -7.58 -3.02 13.82
C GLU A 61 -7.61 -4.36 14.56
N LYS A 62 -6.87 -4.51 15.67
CA LYS A 62 -6.93 -5.71 16.53
C LYS A 62 -8.36 -5.99 16.99
N LYS A 63 -9.09 -4.97 17.47
CA LYS A 63 -10.50 -5.13 17.88
C LYS A 63 -11.41 -5.52 16.72
N MET A 64 -11.26 -4.87 15.56
CA MET A 64 -12.05 -5.20 14.36
C MET A 64 -11.77 -6.62 13.86
N PHE A 65 -10.53 -7.07 13.96
CA PHE A 65 -10.11 -8.41 13.60
C PHE A 65 -10.75 -9.47 14.51
N GLU A 66 -10.71 -9.29 15.83
CA GLU A 66 -11.35 -10.24 16.77
C GLU A 66 -12.88 -10.30 16.56
N ILE A 67 -13.53 -9.16 16.38
CA ILE A 67 -14.98 -9.12 16.07
C ILE A 67 -15.28 -9.85 14.76
N PHE A 68 -14.47 -9.61 13.72
CA PHE A 68 -14.67 -10.26 12.42
C PHE A 68 -14.47 -11.78 12.52
N LYS A 69 -13.51 -12.25 13.33
CA LYS A 69 -13.25 -13.67 13.56
C LYS A 69 -14.43 -14.42 14.17
N GLU A 70 -15.26 -13.75 14.97
CA GLU A 70 -16.44 -14.33 15.62
C GLU A 70 -17.68 -14.38 14.72
N THR A 71 -17.60 -13.90 13.48
CA THR A 71 -18.75 -13.86 12.57
C THR A 71 -19.25 -15.27 12.21
N PRO A 72 -20.58 -15.50 12.17
CA PRO A 72 -21.16 -16.80 11.85
C PRO A 72 -20.69 -17.38 10.52
N GLU A 73 -20.45 -16.54 9.53
CA GLU A 73 -20.00 -16.90 8.18
C GLU A 73 -18.62 -17.58 8.17
N LEU A 74 -17.81 -17.36 9.21
CA LEU A 74 -16.47 -17.93 9.34
C LEU A 74 -16.44 -19.16 10.28
N GLN A 75 -17.56 -19.49 10.92
CA GLN A 75 -17.64 -20.66 11.78
C GLN A 75 -17.32 -21.95 11.00
N GLY A 76 -16.58 -22.85 11.64
CA GLY A 76 -16.15 -24.11 11.05
C GLY A 76 -14.96 -24.02 10.08
N HIS A 77 -14.47 -22.82 9.77
CA HIS A 77 -13.28 -22.63 8.92
C HIS A 77 -12.06 -22.26 9.77
N GLN A 78 -10.90 -22.80 9.40
CA GLN A 78 -9.62 -22.44 10.01
C GLN A 78 -8.84 -21.52 9.06
N TYR A 79 -9.04 -20.21 9.21
CA TYR A 79 -8.26 -19.21 8.50
C TYR A 79 -7.02 -18.83 9.31
N THR A 80 -5.89 -18.67 8.62
CA THR A 80 -4.74 -17.94 9.15
C THR A 80 -5.07 -16.46 9.33
N ASP A 81 -4.33 -15.74 10.17
CA ASP A 81 -4.56 -14.30 10.35
C ASP A 81 -4.45 -13.52 9.03
N TRP A 82 -3.55 -13.93 8.14
CA TRP A 82 -3.37 -13.32 6.83
C TRP A 82 -4.59 -13.52 5.94
N GLU A 83 -5.11 -14.76 5.87
CA GLU A 83 -6.36 -15.07 5.16
C GLU A 83 -7.53 -14.28 5.73
N LEU A 84 -7.60 -14.14 7.05
CA LEU A 84 -8.65 -13.38 7.70
C LEU A 84 -8.60 -11.89 7.33
N LEU A 85 -7.41 -11.28 7.20
CA LEU A 85 -7.27 -9.89 6.76
C LEU A 85 -7.68 -9.69 5.30
N TYR A 86 -7.37 -10.64 4.42
CA TYR A 86 -7.83 -10.59 3.04
C TYR A 86 -9.36 -10.68 2.98
N LEU A 87 -9.96 -11.56 3.79
CA LEU A 87 -11.42 -11.64 3.91
C LEU A 87 -12.02 -10.36 4.48
N MET A 88 -11.44 -9.79 5.53
CA MET A 88 -11.86 -8.51 6.09
C MET A 88 -11.96 -7.44 4.99
N GLN A 89 -10.93 -7.28 4.16
CA GLN A 89 -10.96 -6.34 3.03
C GLN A 89 -12.07 -6.69 2.01
N HIS A 90 -12.26 -7.97 1.70
CA HIS A 90 -13.29 -8.44 0.78
C HIS A 90 -14.71 -8.12 1.28
N PHE A 91 -14.96 -8.25 2.58
CA PHE A 91 -16.21 -7.87 3.24
C PHE A 91 -16.30 -6.37 3.58
N GLY A 92 -15.35 -5.55 3.10
CA GLY A 92 -15.37 -4.09 3.25
C GLY A 92 -14.90 -3.58 4.61
N VAL A 93 -14.37 -4.45 5.47
CA VAL A 93 -13.73 -4.07 6.73
C VAL A 93 -12.41 -3.37 6.42
N LYS A 94 -12.24 -2.17 6.97
CA LYS A 94 -11.09 -1.32 6.69
C LYS A 94 -9.86 -1.82 7.44
N THR A 95 -8.77 -2.03 6.70
CA THR A 95 -7.49 -2.51 7.25
C THR A 95 -6.34 -1.54 6.94
N ARG A 96 -5.17 -1.80 7.52
CA ARG A 96 -3.90 -1.15 7.25
C ARG A 96 -3.20 -1.69 5.98
N PHE A 97 -3.81 -2.64 5.27
CA PHE A 97 -3.26 -3.17 4.02
C PHE A 97 -3.47 -2.24 2.83
N LEU A 98 -2.44 -2.21 1.99
CA LEU A 98 -2.44 -1.59 0.67
C LEU A 98 -2.19 -2.67 -0.36
N ASP A 99 -3.10 -2.77 -1.32
CA ASP A 99 -3.00 -3.72 -2.43
C ASP A 99 -2.04 -3.20 -3.50
N TRP A 100 -1.12 -4.05 -3.91
CA TRP A 100 -0.22 -3.79 -5.01
C TRP A 100 -0.35 -4.91 -6.05
N SER A 101 -0.25 -4.56 -7.32
CA SER A 101 -0.28 -5.49 -8.43
C SER A 101 1.11 -5.63 -9.04
N TYR A 102 1.45 -6.82 -9.52
CA TYR A 102 2.63 -7.02 -10.37
C TYR A 102 2.43 -6.51 -11.81
N SER A 103 1.19 -6.14 -12.18
CA SER A 103 0.84 -5.70 -13.53
C SER A 103 0.55 -4.21 -13.59
N ALA A 104 1.31 -3.51 -14.45
CA ALA A 104 1.08 -2.11 -14.78
C ALA A 104 -0.28 -1.88 -15.48
N LEU A 105 -0.80 -2.87 -16.21
CA LEU A 105 -2.10 -2.76 -16.86
C LEU A 105 -3.25 -2.87 -15.85
N VAL A 106 -3.12 -3.75 -14.86
CA VAL A 106 -4.10 -3.87 -13.77
C VAL A 106 -4.14 -2.59 -12.94
N SER A 107 -2.98 -2.00 -12.62
CA SER A 107 -2.94 -0.72 -11.92
C SER A 107 -3.55 0.40 -12.77
N LEU A 108 -3.29 0.45 -14.08
CA LEU A 108 -3.92 1.40 -14.98
C LEU A 108 -5.45 1.24 -15.03
N PHE A 109 -5.95 0.00 -15.06
CA PHE A 109 -7.38 -0.27 -14.98
C PHE A 109 -7.96 0.35 -13.71
N PHE A 110 -7.40 0.10 -12.53
CA PHE A 110 -7.90 0.70 -11.28
C PHE A 110 -7.75 2.23 -11.22
N ALA A 111 -6.73 2.78 -11.87
CA ALA A 111 -6.54 4.23 -11.96
C ALA A 111 -7.62 4.90 -12.84
N THR A 112 -8.17 4.16 -13.81
CA THR A 112 -9.14 4.67 -14.78
C THR A 112 -10.58 4.19 -14.55
N TYR A 113 -10.76 3.16 -13.72
CA TYR A 113 -12.05 2.61 -13.35
C TYR A 113 -12.85 3.63 -12.53
N ASN A 114 -14.02 4.03 -13.03
CA ASN A 114 -14.82 5.13 -12.47
C ASN A 114 -14.06 6.47 -12.32
N TRP A 115 -13.10 6.72 -13.21
CA TRP A 115 -12.31 7.94 -13.18
C TRP A 115 -13.12 9.16 -13.63
N ASP A 116 -13.22 10.16 -12.75
CA ASP A 116 -13.71 11.49 -13.11
C ASP A 116 -12.63 12.22 -13.93
N LYS A 117 -12.93 12.55 -15.19
CA LYS A 117 -12.01 13.25 -16.10
C LYS A 117 -11.65 14.66 -15.63
N LYS A 118 -12.29 15.19 -14.59
CA LYS A 118 -11.96 16.49 -13.96
C LYS A 118 -10.74 16.44 -13.05
N GLN A 119 -10.25 15.25 -12.70
CA GLN A 119 -9.06 15.06 -11.86
C GLN A 119 -8.07 14.15 -12.57
N ASN A 120 -6.80 14.19 -12.19
CA ASN A 120 -5.84 13.22 -12.73
C ASN A 120 -5.88 11.92 -11.95
N ALA A 121 -5.73 10.81 -12.67
CA ALA A 121 -5.38 9.53 -12.07
C ALA A 121 -3.88 9.49 -11.72
N ARG A 122 -3.49 8.53 -10.87
CA ARG A 122 -2.08 8.28 -10.54
C ARG A 122 -1.78 6.78 -10.52
N ILE A 123 -0.61 6.42 -11.02
CA ILE A 123 -0.02 5.09 -10.87
C ILE A 123 1.23 5.22 -10.01
N TRP A 124 1.28 4.46 -8.93
CA TRP A 124 2.44 4.31 -8.07
C TRP A 124 3.28 3.14 -8.53
N LEU A 125 4.61 3.30 -8.50
CA LEU A 125 5.59 2.26 -8.76
C LEU A 125 6.44 2.08 -7.50
N LEU A 126 6.68 0.83 -7.12
CA LEU A 126 7.42 0.47 -5.92
C LEU A 126 8.41 -0.65 -6.26
N ASP A 127 9.67 -0.50 -5.84
CA ASP A 127 10.60 -1.63 -5.76
C ASP A 127 10.52 -2.22 -4.34
N PRO A 128 9.90 -3.41 -4.17
CA PRO A 128 9.77 -4.04 -2.86
C PRO A 128 11.11 -4.46 -2.27
N HIS A 129 12.14 -4.72 -3.09
CA HIS A 129 13.48 -5.07 -2.59
C HIS A 129 14.14 -3.86 -1.96
N LEU A 130 14.10 -2.72 -2.65
CA LEU A 130 14.66 -1.47 -2.13
C LEU A 130 13.91 -1.02 -0.87
N LEU A 131 12.59 -1.21 -0.83
CA LEU A 131 11.80 -0.98 0.37
C LEU A 131 12.29 -1.85 1.53
N ASN A 132 12.37 -3.16 1.34
CA ASN A 132 12.77 -4.08 2.40
C ASN A 132 14.24 -3.92 2.78
N GLU A 133 15.11 -3.50 1.88
CA GLU A 133 16.50 -3.17 2.21
C GLU A 133 16.58 -1.98 3.18
N VAL A 134 15.78 -0.94 2.94
CA VAL A 134 15.74 0.24 3.82
C VAL A 134 15.13 -0.08 5.18
N TYR A 135 14.03 -0.82 5.22
CA TYR A 135 13.29 -1.05 6.46
C TYR A 135 13.75 -2.28 7.24
N LEU A 136 14.12 -3.35 6.54
CA LEU A 136 14.42 -4.66 7.11
C LEU A 136 15.89 -5.06 6.98
N LYS A 137 16.71 -4.25 6.28
CA LYS A 137 18.09 -4.57 5.92
C LYS A 137 18.20 -5.88 5.12
N GLU A 138 17.13 -6.24 4.41
CA GLU A 138 17.04 -7.46 3.60
C GLU A 138 16.52 -7.12 2.19
N SER A 139 17.33 -7.38 1.16
CA SER A 139 16.96 -7.09 -0.24
C SER A 139 16.17 -8.25 -0.86
N ALA A 140 15.13 -8.72 -0.18
CA ALA A 140 14.27 -9.82 -0.62
C ALA A 140 12.79 -9.49 -0.43
N ILE A 141 11.91 -10.11 -1.23
CA ILE A 141 10.48 -10.05 -0.96
C ILE A 141 10.22 -10.94 0.26
N VAL A 142 9.94 -10.30 1.39
CA VAL A 142 9.59 -11.00 2.62
C VAL A 142 8.15 -11.45 2.52
N SER A 143 7.94 -12.74 2.26
CA SER A 143 6.65 -13.36 2.55
C SER A 143 6.49 -13.40 4.06
N PRO A 144 5.33 -13.02 4.61
CA PRO A 144 4.99 -13.42 5.95
C PRO A 144 5.15 -14.94 6.04
N LYS A 145 6.05 -15.42 6.89
CA LYS A 145 6.16 -16.87 7.12
C LYS A 145 4.81 -17.32 7.66
N LYS A 146 4.26 -18.43 7.14
CA LYS A 146 2.97 -19.01 7.60
C LYS A 146 2.85 -19.13 9.13
N GLU A 147 3.99 -19.23 9.81
CA GLU A 147 4.12 -19.40 11.26
C GLU A 147 3.96 -18.11 12.08
N LYS A 148 4.07 -16.91 11.47
CA LYS A 148 3.93 -15.65 12.20
C LYS A 148 2.50 -15.13 12.07
N ALA A 149 1.77 -15.20 13.18
CA ALA A 149 0.53 -14.45 13.40
C ALA A 149 0.70 -12.99 12.95
N TYR A 150 -0.29 -12.42 12.29
CA TYR A 150 -0.19 -11.12 11.62
C TYR A 150 0.31 -10.03 12.56
N PHE A 151 -0.30 -9.95 13.73
CA PHE A 151 0.06 -8.93 14.71
C PHE A 151 1.45 -9.18 15.30
N ASN A 152 1.87 -10.44 15.48
CA ASN A 152 3.24 -10.76 15.90
C ASN A 152 4.28 -10.41 14.84
N PHE A 153 3.94 -10.58 13.56
CA PHE A 153 4.77 -10.14 12.45
C PHE A 153 4.94 -8.62 12.48
N LEU A 154 3.87 -7.88 12.70
CA LEU A 154 3.94 -6.42 12.80
C LEU A 154 4.72 -5.94 14.02
N ASP A 155 4.48 -6.56 15.18
CA ASP A 155 5.18 -6.25 16.43
C ASP A 155 6.68 -6.60 16.34
N SER A 156 7.08 -7.44 15.36
CA SER A 156 8.50 -7.75 15.10
C SER A 156 9.26 -6.64 14.37
N PHE A 157 8.56 -5.63 13.84
CA PHE A 157 9.21 -4.43 13.32
C PHE A 157 9.26 -3.38 14.44
N THR A 158 10.46 -2.93 14.78
CA THR A 158 10.68 -1.73 15.60
C THR A 158 10.34 -0.50 14.78
N ILE A 159 9.05 -0.23 14.59
CA ILE A 159 8.60 1.06 14.08
C ILE A 159 8.58 1.99 15.28
N ASP A 160 9.48 2.97 15.30
CA ASP A 160 9.42 4.04 16.28
C ASP A 160 8.02 4.67 16.24
N ASN A 161 7.31 4.62 17.37
CA ASN A 161 5.95 5.17 17.53
C ASN A 161 5.90 6.68 17.24
N SER A 162 7.05 7.36 17.16
CA SER A 162 7.18 8.75 16.75
C SER A 162 7.04 8.99 15.24
N ILE A 163 7.07 7.94 14.42
CA ILE A 163 6.88 8.02 12.97
C ILE A 163 5.38 8.12 12.71
N TYR A 164 4.86 9.34 12.87
CA TYR A 164 3.45 9.64 12.69
C TYR A 164 2.92 9.09 11.37
N ALA A 165 1.86 8.30 11.50
CA ALA A 165 0.99 7.97 10.41
C ALA A 165 0.27 9.29 10.02
N PHE A 166 0.54 9.78 8.80
CA PHE A 166 0.04 11.03 8.18
C PHE A 166 0.88 12.30 8.46
N ASP A 167 2.02 12.46 7.78
CA ASP A 167 2.58 13.79 7.48
C ASP A 167 2.23 14.19 6.03
N GLY A 168 1.18 15.00 5.91
CA GLY A 168 0.72 15.59 4.64
C GLY A 168 1.55 16.80 4.19
N TYR A 169 2.57 17.24 4.94
CA TYR A 169 3.30 18.49 4.68
C TYR A 169 4.82 18.40 4.91
N GLY A 170 5.40 17.29 4.48
CA GLY A 170 6.65 17.30 3.71
C GLY A 170 7.97 17.27 4.49
N LEU A 171 8.67 16.14 4.40
CA LEU A 171 10.13 16.10 4.26
C LEU A 171 10.52 14.94 3.31
N ASN A 172 11.51 15.23 2.47
CA ASN A 172 12.20 14.27 1.60
C ASN A 172 12.63 13.03 2.40
N TYR A 173 12.21 11.85 1.97
CA TYR A 173 12.99 10.63 2.21
C TYR A 173 13.65 10.27 0.88
N GLN A 174 14.94 10.61 0.78
CA GLN A 174 15.76 10.35 -0.39
C GLN A 174 15.67 8.87 -0.78
N GLY A 175 15.05 8.57 -1.92
CA GLY A 175 15.18 7.27 -2.59
C GLY A 175 13.90 6.64 -3.12
N ILE A 176 12.82 6.53 -2.34
CA ILE A 176 11.82 5.47 -2.61
C ILE A 176 10.45 5.96 -3.10
N ASN A 177 10.04 7.19 -2.78
CA ASN A 177 8.78 7.74 -3.29
C ASN A 177 9.02 8.96 -4.17
N LYS A 178 9.45 8.73 -5.43
CA LYS A 178 9.39 9.82 -6.42
C LYS A 178 7.91 10.07 -6.69
N ARG A 179 7.35 11.11 -6.06
CA ARG A 179 6.07 11.74 -6.44
C ARG A 179 6.07 11.96 -7.96
N ILE A 180 5.44 11.05 -8.71
CA ILE A 180 4.94 11.36 -10.05
C ILE A 180 3.60 12.07 -9.80
N ALA A 181 3.71 13.34 -9.44
CA ALA A 181 2.59 14.26 -9.48
C ALA A 181 2.28 14.51 -10.96
N ALA A 182 1.27 13.80 -11.47
CA ALA A 182 0.57 14.16 -12.68
C ALA A 182 -0.35 15.37 -12.37
N GLN A 183 0.00 16.54 -12.94
CA GLN A 183 -0.84 17.76 -13.06
C GLN A 183 -1.41 17.96 -14.47
#